data_AF-A0A5Q4FZV8-F1
#
_entry.id   AF-A0A5Q4FZV8-F1
#
_cell.length_a   1.000
_cell.length_b   1.000
_cell.length_c   1.000
_cell.angle_alpha   90.00
_cell.angle_beta   90.00
_cell.angle_gamma   90.00
#
_symmetry.space_group_name_H-M   'P 1'
#
loop_
_entity.id
_entity.type
_entity.pdbx_description
1 polymer ?
#
loop_
_entity_poly.entity_id
_entity_poly.type
_entity_poly.pdbx_seq_one_letter_code
_entity_poly.pdbx_strand_id
1 'polypeptide(L)'
;MSAPEGAVLLSGDDPAVVADEAVQAWLDRPATALADLLGRDANEVCALLPDLVAAPPPPEGTRVNLEDRRELELDDPDMRRFSYSAVRPADQLDVVQVDLQRVGDGWEAVSVGFRVDTVDRGWLGSPISGGVFAGLSLLVLALLLRPSPLRRVLASGTEYVREHRRLVFGTMVLLYGAFALGVWSGAALPPACDDAVLAVLGQALGQVGATDALLSGDPLRLGVTIFYQNFGVVTLLLFWLGLLFGVPAYILAFPQFFANGLPFGVLYDVTGPVALLGTVLLIVIELTAYFLVVAGGGMLLVTIVRQGFGAFPLALRKTLAMLTIAGVLLLAGAWYEVALILLG
;
A
#
# COMPACT_ATOMS: atom_id res chain seq x y z
N MET A 1 3.62 -19.82 -11.01
CA MET A 1 4.62 -18.88 -10.47
C MET A 1 5.43 -19.68 -9.47
N SER A 2 6.73 -19.81 -9.72
CA SER A 2 7.64 -20.49 -8.79
C SER A 2 7.81 -19.61 -7.56
N ALA A 3 7.80 -20.21 -6.36
CA ALA A 3 8.06 -19.48 -5.12
C ALA A 3 9.48 -18.84 -5.18
N PRO A 4 9.69 -17.65 -4.60
CA PRO A 4 11.01 -17.06 -4.53
C PRO A 4 11.95 -17.96 -3.72
N GLU A 5 13.10 -18.31 -4.28
CA GLU A 5 14.19 -19.02 -3.61
C GLU A 5 14.72 -18.14 -2.45
N GLY A 6 14.27 -18.40 -1.22
CA GLY A 6 14.77 -17.68 -0.04
C GLY A 6 14.17 -18.14 1.28
N ALA A 7 12.88 -18.49 1.32
CA ALA A 7 12.26 -18.95 2.56
C ALA A 7 12.67 -20.40 2.89
N VAL A 8 13.17 -20.62 4.11
CA VAL A 8 13.63 -21.90 4.68
C VAL A 8 12.76 -23.10 4.29
N LEU A 9 13.37 -23.96 3.48
CA LEU A 9 12.89 -25.21 2.88
C LEU A 9 12.74 -26.35 3.92
N LEU A 10 11.85 -26.20 4.89
CA LEU A 10 11.43 -27.34 5.69
C LEU A 10 10.32 -28.06 4.93
N SER A 11 10.64 -29.27 4.47
CA SER A 11 9.72 -30.12 3.74
C SER A 11 9.63 -31.51 4.35
N GLY A 12 8.46 -32.13 4.23
CA GLY A 12 8.18 -33.44 4.79
C GLY A 12 6.80 -33.95 4.44
N ASP A 13 6.54 -35.20 4.80
CA ASP A 13 5.29 -35.88 4.42
C ASP A 13 4.12 -35.52 5.37
N ASP A 14 4.41 -35.26 6.65
CA ASP A 14 3.42 -34.87 7.64
C ASP A 14 3.37 -33.33 7.77
N PRO A 15 2.28 -32.67 7.32
CA PRO A 15 2.17 -31.22 7.37
C PRO A 15 2.23 -30.69 8.80
N ALA A 16 1.75 -31.44 9.80
CA ALA A 16 1.75 -30.99 11.17
C ALA A 16 3.17 -30.91 11.76
N VAL A 17 4.02 -31.89 11.42
CA VAL A 17 5.43 -31.92 11.84
C VAL A 17 6.22 -30.82 11.14
N VAL A 18 6.02 -30.66 9.82
CA VAL A 18 6.67 -29.57 9.06
C VAL A 18 6.32 -28.21 9.65
N ALA A 19 5.07 -28.00 10.07
CA ALA A 19 4.65 -26.75 10.68
C ALA A 19 5.32 -26.51 12.05
N ASP A 20 5.44 -27.52 12.90
CA ASP A 20 6.13 -27.39 14.21
C ASP A 20 7.61 -27.05 14.02
N GLU A 21 8.27 -27.76 13.10
CA GLU A 21 9.68 -27.53 12.78
C GLU A 21 9.89 -26.12 12.20
N ALA A 22 8.97 -25.64 11.36
CA ALA A 22 9.02 -24.29 10.82
C ALA A 22 8.90 -23.21 11.90
N VAL A 23 8.01 -23.39 12.89
CA VAL A 23 7.92 -22.48 14.04
C VAL A 23 9.19 -22.51 14.87
N GLN A 24 9.74 -23.69 15.15
CA GLN A 24 10.96 -23.83 15.93
C GLN A 24 12.15 -23.17 15.24
N ALA A 25 12.34 -23.45 13.94
CA ALA A 25 13.37 -22.83 13.12
C ALA A 25 13.22 -21.31 13.05
N TRP A 26 11.99 -20.79 13.03
CA TRP A 26 11.72 -19.35 13.08
C TRP A 26 12.05 -18.73 14.44
N LEU A 27 11.73 -19.40 15.54
CA LEU A 27 12.09 -18.96 16.90
C LEU A 27 13.60 -18.89 17.13
N ASP A 28 14.35 -19.79 16.50
CA ASP A 28 15.80 -19.84 16.59
C ASP A 28 16.50 -18.81 15.68
N ARG A 29 15.76 -18.06 14.86
CA ARG A 29 16.34 -17.02 14.00
C ARG A 29 16.87 -15.84 14.84
N PRO A 30 18.14 -15.45 14.68
CA PRO A 30 18.68 -14.29 15.38
C PRO A 30 17.98 -13.01 14.91
N ALA A 31 17.66 -12.13 15.87
CA ALA A 31 17.21 -10.79 15.55
C ALA A 31 18.31 -10.05 14.79
N THR A 32 17.98 -9.50 13.62
CA THR A 32 18.93 -8.69 12.86
C THR A 32 18.85 -7.25 13.36
N ALA A 33 19.93 -6.73 13.95
CA ALA A 33 19.96 -5.35 14.41
C ALA A 33 20.06 -4.40 13.21
N LEU A 34 19.41 -3.24 13.29
CA LEU A 34 19.50 -2.22 12.25
C LEU A 34 20.95 -1.76 12.00
N ALA A 35 21.77 -1.73 13.06
CA ALA A 35 23.19 -1.41 12.95
C ALA A 35 23.97 -2.41 12.07
N ASP A 36 23.59 -3.68 12.11
CA ASP A 36 24.23 -4.74 11.30
C ASP A 36 23.82 -4.66 9.83
N LEU A 37 22.63 -4.12 9.54
CA LEU A 37 22.18 -3.84 8.17
C LEU A 37 22.86 -2.58 7.61
N LEU A 38 23.04 -1.54 8.44
CA LEU A 38 23.68 -0.28 8.04
C LEU A 38 25.18 -0.45 7.72
N GLY A 39 25.82 -1.50 8.24
CA GLY A 39 27.23 -1.82 7.96
C GLY A 39 27.46 -2.67 6.71
N ARG A 40 26.40 -3.20 6.09
CA ARG A 40 26.47 -4.06 4.90
C ARG A 40 26.37 -3.25 3.62
N ASP A 41 26.85 -3.83 2.52
CA ASP A 41 26.62 -3.24 1.21
C ASP A 41 25.19 -3.49 0.71
N ALA A 42 24.78 -2.77 -0.35
CA ALA A 42 23.42 -2.84 -0.87
C ALA A 42 23.04 -4.24 -1.40
N ASN A 43 23.99 -5.03 -1.94
CA ASN A 43 23.71 -6.38 -2.43
C ASN A 43 23.37 -7.30 -1.27
N GLU A 44 24.17 -7.26 -0.21
CA GLU A 44 23.97 -8.08 0.98
C GLU A 44 22.66 -7.74 1.69
N VAL A 45 22.32 -6.45 1.80
CA VAL A 45 21.04 -6.04 2.38
C VAL A 45 19.87 -6.52 1.52
N CYS A 46 19.96 -6.38 0.19
CA CYS A 46 18.90 -6.81 -0.70
C CYS A 46 18.69 -8.33 -0.75
N ALA A 47 19.76 -9.12 -0.64
CA ALA A 47 19.65 -10.57 -0.52
C ALA A 47 18.91 -11.00 0.77
N LEU A 48 18.98 -10.21 1.85
CA LEU A 48 18.33 -10.51 3.13
C LEU A 48 16.88 -10.02 3.21
N LEU A 49 16.50 -9.01 2.42
CA LEU A 49 15.20 -8.36 2.50
C LEU A 49 14.00 -9.30 2.27
N PRO A 50 13.98 -10.20 1.27
CA PRO A 50 12.86 -11.11 1.07
C PRO A 50 12.56 -11.93 2.33
N ASP A 51 13.61 -12.48 2.96
CA ASP A 51 13.48 -13.31 4.16
C ASP A 51 13.03 -12.50 5.37
N LEU A 52 13.54 -11.29 5.53
CA LEU A 52 13.14 -10.37 6.61
C LEU A 52 11.70 -9.91 6.49
N VAL A 53 11.16 -9.83 5.27
CA VAL A 53 9.79 -9.39 5.01
C VAL A 53 8.82 -10.57 5.09
N ALA A 54 9.17 -11.71 4.48
CA ALA A 54 8.33 -12.90 4.45
C ALA A 54 8.22 -13.58 5.82
N ALA A 55 9.31 -13.61 6.58
CA ALA A 55 9.39 -14.26 7.88
C ALA A 55 10.33 -13.49 8.82
N PRO A 56 9.91 -12.29 9.29
CA PRO A 56 10.72 -11.45 10.17
C PRO A 56 11.09 -12.23 11.45
N PRO A 57 12.34 -12.12 11.95
CA PRO A 57 12.73 -12.81 13.17
C PRO A 57 11.85 -12.37 14.34
N PRO A 58 11.47 -13.29 15.25
CA PRO A 58 10.65 -12.94 16.39
C PRO A 58 11.43 -12.03 17.37
N PRO A 59 10.74 -11.14 18.10
CA PRO A 59 11.37 -10.43 19.22
C PRO A 59 11.99 -11.40 20.22
N GLU A 60 13.17 -11.06 20.74
CA GLU A 60 13.86 -11.88 21.75
C GLU A 60 12.95 -12.16 22.96
N GLY A 61 12.85 -13.42 23.37
CA GLY A 61 11.97 -13.84 24.46
C GLY A 61 10.55 -14.20 24.05
N THR A 62 10.25 -14.23 22.74
CA THR A 62 9.02 -14.83 22.21
C THR A 62 8.95 -16.31 22.56
N ARG A 63 7.79 -16.77 23.04
CA ARG A 63 7.51 -18.18 23.33
C ARG A 63 6.27 -18.61 22.55
N VAL A 64 6.29 -19.79 21.95
CA VAL A 64 5.15 -20.37 21.24
C VAL A 64 4.79 -21.70 21.89
N ASN A 65 3.49 -21.96 22.02
CA ASN A 65 3.00 -23.24 22.52
C ASN A 65 2.75 -24.18 21.33
N LEU A 66 3.70 -25.09 21.06
CA LEU A 66 3.54 -26.05 19.96
C LEU A 66 2.43 -27.10 20.21
N GLU A 67 2.05 -27.30 21.49
CA GLU A 67 1.04 -28.29 21.86
C GLU A 67 -0.40 -27.85 21.57
N ASP A 68 -0.63 -26.55 21.33
CA ASP A 68 -1.98 -26.02 21.05
C ASP A 68 -2.26 -25.73 19.57
N ARG A 69 -1.45 -26.32 18.69
CA ARG A 69 -1.59 -26.23 17.24
C ARG A 69 -3.03 -26.46 16.79
N ARG A 70 -3.54 -25.55 15.97
CA ARG A 70 -4.83 -25.67 15.30
C ARG A 70 -4.67 -25.50 13.80
N GLU A 71 -5.17 -26.46 13.05
CA GLU A 71 -5.34 -26.33 11.61
C GLU A 71 -6.51 -25.38 11.31
N LEU A 72 -6.30 -24.44 10.40
CA LEU A 72 -7.32 -23.53 9.90
C LEU A 72 -7.72 -23.99 8.51
N GLU A 73 -9.03 -24.11 8.27
CA GLU A 73 -9.55 -24.49 6.97
C GLU A 73 -9.21 -23.41 5.93
N LEU A 74 -8.71 -23.87 4.77
CA LEU A 74 -8.47 -23.05 3.58
C LEU A 74 -9.30 -23.64 2.43
N ASP A 75 -9.74 -22.79 1.51
CA ASP A 75 -10.48 -23.21 0.32
C ASP A 75 -9.59 -23.90 -0.73
N ASP A 76 -8.26 -23.73 -0.63
CA ASP A 76 -7.26 -24.32 -1.52
C ASP A 76 -6.79 -25.68 -0.99
N PRO A 77 -7.04 -26.79 -1.71
CA PRO A 77 -6.64 -28.14 -1.28
C PRO A 77 -5.12 -28.35 -1.22
N ASP A 78 -4.35 -27.54 -1.94
CA ASP A 78 -2.88 -27.60 -2.02
C ASP A 78 -2.21 -26.70 -0.97
N MET A 79 -3.00 -26.07 -0.10
CA MET A 79 -2.51 -25.26 1.01
C MET A 79 -2.99 -25.81 2.35
N ARG A 80 -2.16 -25.63 3.38
CA ARG A 80 -2.53 -25.88 4.78
C ARG A 80 -2.05 -24.72 5.63
N ARG A 81 -2.86 -24.34 6.62
CA ARG A 81 -2.51 -23.29 7.58
C ARG A 81 -2.63 -23.80 8.99
N PHE A 82 -1.58 -23.63 9.77
CA PHE A 82 -1.58 -23.93 11.21
C PHE A 82 -1.45 -22.65 12.02
N SER A 83 -2.03 -22.64 13.21
CA SER A 83 -1.96 -21.54 14.17
C SER A 83 -1.57 -22.05 15.56
N TYR A 84 -0.81 -21.24 16.27
CA TYR A 84 -0.24 -21.53 17.59
C TYR A 84 -0.42 -20.32 18.50
N SER A 85 -0.71 -20.54 19.78
CA SER A 85 -0.67 -19.42 20.73
C SER A 85 0.78 -19.03 21.01
N ALA A 86 1.03 -17.73 21.05
CA ALA A 86 2.33 -17.18 21.33
C ALA A 86 2.26 -16.11 22.42
N VAL A 87 3.39 -15.92 23.11
CA VAL A 87 3.60 -14.86 24.10
C VAL A 87 4.85 -14.10 23.69
N ARG A 88 4.67 -12.83 23.34
CA ARG A 88 5.73 -11.87 23.10
C ARG A 88 6.29 -11.31 24.41
N PRO A 89 7.44 -10.62 24.37
CA PRO A 89 7.96 -9.89 25.52
C PRO A 89 6.90 -8.98 26.16
N ALA A 90 7.02 -8.77 27.47
CA ALA A 90 6.02 -8.07 28.29
C ALA A 90 4.64 -8.76 28.35
N ASP A 91 4.62 -10.09 28.25
CA ASP A 91 3.43 -10.96 28.38
C ASP A 91 2.31 -10.61 27.39
N GLN A 92 2.68 -10.10 26.21
CA GLN A 92 1.73 -9.80 25.16
C GLN A 92 1.31 -11.10 24.44
N LEU A 93 0.05 -11.48 24.58
CA LEU A 93 -0.51 -12.63 23.87
C LEU A 93 -0.63 -12.34 22.37
N ASP A 94 -0.27 -13.33 21.56
CA ASP A 94 -0.32 -13.27 20.11
C ASP A 94 -0.60 -14.66 19.50
N VAL A 95 -0.73 -14.72 18.18
CA VAL A 95 -0.88 -15.96 17.42
C VAL A 95 0.21 -16.04 16.38
N VAL A 96 0.88 -17.18 16.29
CA VAL A 96 1.81 -17.50 15.19
C VAL A 96 1.07 -18.34 14.16
N GLN A 97 1.29 -18.06 12.89
CA GLN A 97 0.74 -18.80 11.76
C GLN A 97 1.85 -19.35 10.89
N VAL A 98 1.60 -20.54 10.34
CA VAL A 98 2.45 -21.20 9.35
C VAL A 98 1.58 -21.59 8.17
N ASP A 99 1.99 -21.20 6.97
CA ASP A 99 1.40 -21.67 5.72
C ASP A 99 2.31 -22.71 5.07
N LEU A 100 1.71 -23.83 4.67
CA LEU A 100 2.36 -24.88 3.91
C LEU A 100 1.72 -24.97 2.53
N GLN A 101 2.56 -25.23 1.53
CA GLN A 101 2.14 -25.56 0.17
C GLN A 101 2.50 -27.02 -0.14
N ARG A 102 1.62 -27.71 -0.88
CA ARG A 102 1.92 -29.04 -1.39
C ARG A 102 2.95 -28.96 -2.52
N VAL A 103 4.04 -29.69 -2.39
CA VAL A 103 5.09 -29.80 -3.42
C VAL A 103 5.36 -31.27 -3.70
N GLY A 104 4.90 -31.75 -4.86
CA GLY A 104 4.88 -33.17 -5.17
C GLY A 104 3.96 -33.93 -4.21
N ASP A 105 4.52 -34.95 -3.55
CA ASP A 105 3.79 -35.77 -2.57
C ASP A 105 3.91 -35.23 -1.12
N GLY A 106 4.75 -34.22 -0.89
CA GLY A 106 5.02 -33.66 0.43
C GLY A 106 4.48 -32.24 0.62
N TRP A 107 4.80 -31.67 1.78
CA TRP A 107 4.46 -30.31 2.18
C TRP A 107 5.73 -29.50 2.41
N GLU A 108 5.68 -28.22 2.06
CA GLU A 108 6.77 -27.28 2.24
C GLU A 108 6.26 -26.02 2.95
N ALA A 109 6.99 -25.56 3.97
CA ALA A 109 6.66 -24.32 4.66
C ALA A 109 7.00 -23.10 3.80
N VAL A 110 5.98 -22.35 3.42
CA VAL A 110 6.11 -21.16 2.56
C VAL A 110 6.01 -19.85 3.34
N SER A 111 5.44 -19.86 4.54
CA SER A 111 5.42 -18.70 5.43
C SER A 111 5.38 -19.11 6.90
N VAL A 112 6.02 -18.31 7.76
CA VAL A 112 5.92 -18.42 9.22
C VAL A 112 6.09 -17.05 9.87
N GLY A 113 5.22 -16.72 10.81
CA GLY A 113 5.34 -15.48 11.56
C GLY A 113 4.11 -15.18 12.43
N PHE A 114 4.10 -14.01 13.07
CA PHE A 114 2.90 -13.55 13.77
C PHE A 114 1.74 -13.37 12.79
N ARG A 115 0.54 -13.74 13.24
CA ARG A 115 -0.69 -13.50 12.52
C ARG A 115 -0.83 -11.99 12.30
N VAL A 116 -0.72 -11.59 11.05
CA VAL A 116 -1.12 -10.26 10.64
C VAL A 116 -2.64 -10.34 10.46
N ASP A 117 -3.39 -9.69 11.35
CA ASP A 117 -4.82 -9.47 11.13
C ASP A 117 -4.96 -8.55 9.91
N THR A 118 -4.98 -9.14 8.71
CA THR A 118 -5.32 -8.41 7.50
C THR A 118 -6.77 -7.98 7.66
N VAL A 119 -7.03 -6.67 7.58
CA VAL A 119 -8.39 -6.15 7.53
C VAL A 119 -9.07 -6.83 6.34
N ASP A 120 -10.01 -7.75 6.60
CA ASP A 120 -10.77 -8.42 5.55
C ASP A 120 -11.56 -7.36 4.79
N ARG A 121 -11.13 -7.12 3.54
CA ARG A 121 -11.78 -6.20 2.60
C ARG A 121 -12.66 -6.95 1.60
N GLY A 122 -13.08 -8.18 1.89
CA GLY A 122 -13.95 -8.99 1.03
C GLY A 122 -15.24 -8.27 0.62
N TRP A 123 -15.70 -7.29 1.42
CA TRP A 123 -16.82 -6.41 1.06
C TRP A 123 -16.58 -5.59 -0.21
N LEU A 124 -15.32 -5.25 -0.56
CA LEU A 124 -14.97 -4.58 -1.82
C LEU A 124 -15.29 -5.44 -3.03
N GLY A 125 -15.22 -6.76 -2.88
CA GLY A 125 -15.60 -7.74 -3.91
C GLY A 125 -17.10 -7.96 -4.05
N SER A 126 -17.94 -7.34 -3.22
CA SER A 126 -19.39 -7.53 -3.27
C SER A 126 -20.03 -6.85 -4.51
N PRO A 127 -21.14 -7.36 -5.06
CA PRO A 127 -21.88 -6.66 -6.11
C PRO A 127 -22.40 -5.28 -5.66
N ILE A 128 -22.64 -5.12 -4.35
CA ILE A 128 -23.14 -3.87 -3.77
C ILE A 128 -22.07 -2.78 -3.84
N SER A 129 -20.82 -3.08 -3.49
CA SER A 129 -19.72 -2.10 -3.58
C SER A 129 -19.50 -1.66 -5.04
N GLY A 130 -19.52 -2.59 -5.99
CA GLY A 130 -19.46 -2.27 -7.42
C GLY A 130 -20.62 -1.38 -7.88
N GLY A 131 -21.84 -1.69 -7.44
CA GLY A 131 -23.03 -0.87 -7.72
C GLY A 131 -22.96 0.55 -7.13
N VAL A 132 -22.47 0.67 -5.88
CA VAL A 132 -22.25 1.97 -5.22
C VAL A 132 -21.17 2.78 -5.97
N PHE A 133 -20.07 2.15 -6.37
CA PHE A 133 -19.02 2.78 -7.14
C PHE A 133 -19.51 3.30 -8.50
N ALA A 134 -20.27 2.48 -9.23
CA ALA A 134 -20.89 2.90 -10.49
C ALA A 134 -21.88 4.06 -10.28
N GLY A 135 -22.75 3.96 -9.27
CA GLY A 135 -23.71 5.00 -8.92
C GLY A 135 -23.02 6.33 -8.54
N LEU A 136 -21.96 6.28 -7.75
CA LEU A 136 -21.15 7.45 -7.39
C LEU A 136 -20.48 8.05 -8.64
N SER A 137 -19.93 7.22 -9.52
CA SER A 137 -19.31 7.65 -10.78
C SER A 137 -20.30 8.40 -11.67
N LEU A 138 -21.49 7.84 -11.87
CA LEU A 138 -22.55 8.46 -12.66
C LEU A 138 -23.06 9.75 -12.00
N LEU A 139 -23.20 9.77 -10.68
CA LEU A 139 -23.59 10.97 -9.94
C LEU A 139 -22.57 12.09 -10.09
N VAL A 140 -21.27 11.80 -9.90
CA VAL A 140 -20.19 12.78 -10.08
C VAL A 140 -20.20 13.30 -11.51
N LEU A 141 -20.30 12.42 -12.51
CA LEU A 141 -20.40 12.82 -13.91
C LEU A 141 -21.60 13.74 -14.17
N ALA A 142 -22.79 13.36 -13.69
CA ALA A 142 -24.00 14.18 -13.84
C ALA A 142 -23.85 15.56 -13.18
N LEU A 143 -23.22 15.62 -11.99
CA LEU A 143 -22.92 16.86 -11.29
C LEU A 143 -21.86 17.70 -12.00
N LEU A 144 -20.92 17.10 -12.74
CA LEU A 144 -19.94 17.83 -13.55
C LEU A 144 -20.55 18.40 -14.84
N LEU A 145 -21.53 17.72 -15.43
CA LEU A 145 -22.17 18.14 -16.68
C LEU A 145 -23.17 19.29 -16.52
N ARG A 146 -23.69 19.51 -15.30
CA ARG A 146 -24.70 20.56 -15.01
C ARG A 146 -24.20 21.56 -13.95
N PRO A 147 -24.71 22.80 -13.89
CA PRO A 147 -24.43 23.69 -12.77
C PRO A 147 -24.80 23.02 -11.45
N SER A 148 -23.81 22.74 -10.60
CA SER A 148 -24.00 21.93 -9.40
C SER A 148 -23.18 22.43 -8.21
N PRO A 149 -23.49 22.01 -6.97
CA PRO A 149 -22.62 22.25 -5.83
C PRO A 149 -21.18 21.75 -6.04
N LEU A 150 -21.01 20.58 -6.66
CA LEU A 150 -19.68 20.04 -6.97
C LEU A 150 -18.87 20.98 -7.85
N ARG A 151 -19.44 21.47 -8.97
CA ARG A 151 -18.75 22.43 -9.84
C ARG A 151 -18.38 23.73 -9.11
N ARG A 152 -19.23 24.20 -8.20
CA ARG A 152 -18.92 25.39 -7.38
C ARG A 152 -17.76 25.14 -6.43
N VAL A 153 -17.70 23.96 -5.81
CA VAL A 153 -16.57 23.57 -4.95
C VAL A 153 -15.29 23.44 -5.76
N LEU A 154 -15.33 22.80 -6.93
CA LEU A 154 -14.17 22.68 -7.82
C LEU A 154 -13.68 24.06 -8.30
N ALA A 155 -14.59 24.93 -8.72
CA ALA A 155 -14.25 26.31 -9.10
C ALA A 155 -13.61 27.07 -7.93
N SER A 156 -14.21 27.02 -6.74
CA SER A 156 -13.63 27.63 -5.53
C SER A 156 -12.25 27.05 -5.21
N GLY A 157 -12.08 25.73 -5.39
CA GLY A 157 -10.80 25.06 -5.20
C GLY A 157 -9.72 25.59 -6.14
N THR A 158 -10.04 25.82 -7.42
CA THR A 158 -9.09 26.44 -8.35
C THR A 158 -8.72 27.87 -7.94
N GLU A 159 -9.65 28.63 -7.37
CA GLU A 159 -9.37 29.96 -6.83
C GLU A 159 -8.44 29.88 -5.61
N TYR A 160 -8.65 28.95 -4.70
CA TYR A 160 -7.77 28.72 -3.55
C TYR A 160 -6.37 28.29 -3.98
N VAL A 161 -6.24 27.46 -5.01
CA VAL A 161 -4.96 27.10 -5.62
C VAL A 161 -4.26 28.34 -6.18
N ARG A 162 -4.97 29.24 -6.86
CA ARG A 162 -4.40 30.49 -7.36
C ARG A 162 -3.97 31.42 -6.22
N GLU A 163 -4.79 31.55 -5.17
CA GLU A 163 -4.48 32.32 -3.96
C GLU A 163 -3.19 31.81 -3.29
N HIS A 164 -3.01 30.49 -3.24
CA HIS A 164 -1.87 29.81 -2.61
C HIS A 164 -0.86 29.26 -3.62
N ARG A 165 -0.78 29.85 -4.83
CA ARG A 165 -0.02 29.26 -5.96
C ARG A 165 1.40 28.86 -5.63
N ARG A 166 2.10 29.66 -4.81
CA ARG A 166 3.48 29.40 -4.40
C ARG A 166 3.59 28.18 -3.48
N LEU A 167 2.64 28.05 -2.56
CA LEU A 167 2.58 26.90 -1.66
C LEU A 167 2.26 25.64 -2.47
N VAL A 168 1.20 25.66 -3.29
CA VAL A 168 0.82 24.49 -4.11
C VAL A 168 1.96 24.08 -5.02
N PHE A 169 2.57 25.03 -5.74
CA PHE A 169 3.71 24.75 -6.60
C PHE A 169 4.90 24.19 -5.82
N GLY A 170 5.22 24.76 -4.66
CA GLY A 170 6.27 24.25 -3.78
C GLY A 170 5.99 22.82 -3.31
N THR A 171 4.75 22.52 -2.92
CA THR A 171 4.32 21.16 -2.55
C THR A 171 4.48 20.19 -3.71
N MET A 172 4.05 20.58 -4.92
CA MET A 172 4.17 19.75 -6.11
C MET A 172 5.63 19.45 -6.42
N VAL A 173 6.49 20.47 -6.50
CA VAL A 173 7.93 20.29 -6.79
C VAL A 173 8.59 19.43 -5.73
N LEU A 174 8.29 19.67 -4.45
CA LEU A 174 8.88 18.91 -3.35
C LEU A 174 8.50 17.42 -3.42
N LEU A 175 7.21 17.11 -3.57
CA LEU A 175 6.73 15.73 -3.48
C LEU A 175 6.93 14.96 -4.79
N TYR A 176 6.82 15.60 -5.96
CA TYR A 176 7.28 15.00 -7.21
C TYR A 176 8.78 14.78 -7.20
N GLY A 177 9.55 15.72 -6.63
CA GLY A 177 10.98 15.57 -6.43
C GLY A 177 11.31 14.38 -5.54
N ALA A 178 10.60 14.22 -4.42
CA ALA A 178 10.74 13.05 -3.54
C ALA A 178 10.46 11.74 -4.28
N PHE A 179 9.35 11.67 -5.02
CA PHE A 179 9.00 10.50 -5.82
C PHE A 179 10.06 10.21 -6.90
N ALA A 180 10.47 11.21 -7.66
CA ALA A 180 11.50 11.07 -8.70
C ALA A 180 12.86 10.66 -8.14
N LEU A 181 13.24 11.17 -6.96
CA LEU A 181 14.43 10.71 -6.23
C LEU A 181 14.28 9.24 -5.80
N GLY A 182 13.09 8.82 -5.41
CA GLY A 182 12.75 7.42 -5.15
C GLY A 182 12.97 6.56 -6.40
N VAL A 183 12.35 6.93 -7.53
CA VAL A 183 12.53 6.23 -8.82
C VAL A 183 14.00 6.15 -9.21
N TRP A 184 14.72 7.27 -9.12
CA TRP A 184 16.16 7.31 -9.44
C TRP A 184 16.99 6.44 -8.51
N SER A 185 16.68 6.44 -7.21
CA SER A 185 17.36 5.59 -6.23
C SER A 185 17.07 4.12 -6.48
N GLY A 186 15.82 3.78 -6.84
CA GLY A 186 15.41 2.43 -7.21
C GLY A 186 16.13 1.91 -8.45
N ALA A 187 16.25 2.74 -9.49
CA ALA A 187 16.99 2.41 -10.71
C ALA A 187 18.52 2.26 -10.48
N ALA A 188 19.04 2.82 -9.39
CA ALA A 188 20.43 2.68 -8.98
C ALA A 188 20.67 1.49 -8.04
N LEU A 189 19.62 0.77 -7.65
CA LEU A 189 19.76 -0.44 -6.83
C LEU A 189 20.43 -1.56 -7.65
N PRO A 190 21.21 -2.44 -6.99
CA PRO A 190 21.70 -3.63 -7.64
C PRO A 190 20.58 -4.60 -8.06
N PRO A 191 20.78 -5.43 -9.10
CA PRO A 191 19.78 -6.42 -9.55
C PRO A 191 19.33 -7.41 -8.47
N ALA A 192 20.16 -7.65 -7.45
CA ALA A 192 19.79 -8.47 -6.29
C ALA A 192 18.59 -7.91 -5.49
N CYS A 193 18.25 -6.63 -5.69
CA CYS A 193 17.10 -5.98 -5.06
C CYS A 193 15.79 -6.20 -5.81
N ASP A 194 15.83 -6.70 -7.05
CA ASP A 194 14.64 -6.82 -7.90
C ASP A 194 13.63 -7.78 -7.28
N ASP A 195 14.09 -8.97 -6.86
CA ASP A 195 13.26 -9.99 -6.23
C ASP A 195 12.72 -9.54 -4.87
N ALA A 196 13.53 -8.80 -4.10
CA ALA A 196 13.11 -8.23 -2.81
C ALA A 196 12.00 -7.20 -2.98
N VAL A 197 12.15 -6.31 -3.96
CA VAL A 197 11.14 -5.30 -4.29
C VAL A 197 9.86 -5.97 -4.82
N LEU A 198 9.98 -6.99 -5.68
CA LEU A 198 8.85 -7.76 -6.17
C LEU A 198 8.12 -8.52 -5.06
N ALA A 199 8.84 -9.11 -4.10
CA ALA A 199 8.25 -9.80 -2.97
C ALA A 199 7.45 -8.84 -2.07
N VAL A 200 8.03 -7.69 -1.73
CA VAL A 200 7.35 -6.64 -0.95
C VAL A 200 6.12 -6.11 -1.69
N LEU A 201 6.24 -5.85 -2.99
CA LEU A 201 5.12 -5.43 -3.82
C LEU A 201 4.03 -6.49 -3.89
N GLY A 202 4.39 -7.76 -4.07
CA GLY A 202 3.46 -8.88 -4.13
C GLY A 202 2.65 -9.02 -2.84
N GLN A 203 3.30 -8.92 -1.68
CA GLN A 203 2.63 -8.95 -0.38
C GLN A 203 1.72 -7.73 -0.19
N ALA A 204 2.17 -6.54 -0.58
CA ALA A 204 1.35 -5.32 -0.50
C ALA A 204 0.11 -5.39 -1.42
N LEU A 205 0.25 -5.90 -2.63
CA LEU A 205 -0.85 -6.08 -3.60
C LEU A 205 -1.84 -7.15 -3.12
N GLY A 206 -1.34 -8.27 -2.57
CA GLY A 206 -2.16 -9.33 -2.00
C GLY A 206 -3.03 -8.83 -0.83
N GLN A 207 -2.47 -8.02 0.07
CA GLN A 207 -3.20 -7.45 1.21
C GLN A 207 -4.32 -6.48 0.83
N VAL A 208 -4.26 -5.87 -0.37
CA VAL A 208 -5.26 -4.90 -0.84
C VAL A 208 -6.43 -5.59 -1.55
N GLY A 209 -6.32 -6.89 -1.86
CA GLY A 209 -7.30 -7.62 -2.68
C GLY A 209 -7.25 -7.24 -4.17
N ALA A 210 -6.17 -6.58 -4.59
CA ALA A 210 -5.97 -6.14 -5.98
C ALA A 210 -5.83 -7.34 -6.93
N THR A 211 -5.15 -8.40 -6.49
CA THR A 211 -5.00 -9.65 -7.25
C THR A 211 -6.35 -10.32 -7.51
N ASP A 212 -7.20 -10.47 -6.50
CA ASP A 212 -8.52 -11.10 -6.67
C ASP A 212 -9.46 -10.26 -7.55
N ALA A 213 -9.36 -8.93 -7.45
CA ALA A 213 -10.12 -8.02 -8.29
C ALA A 213 -9.65 -8.05 -9.76
N LEU A 214 -8.35 -8.20 -9.98
CA LEU A 214 -7.78 -8.38 -11.32
C LEU A 214 -8.21 -9.72 -11.94
N LEU A 215 -8.08 -10.81 -11.17
CA LEU A 215 -8.43 -12.16 -11.62
C LEU A 215 -9.92 -12.35 -11.88
N SER A 216 -10.79 -11.56 -11.25
CA SER A 216 -12.22 -11.65 -11.51
C SER A 216 -12.64 -11.13 -12.89
N GLY A 217 -11.80 -10.34 -13.56
CA GLY A 217 -12.12 -9.71 -14.86
C GLY A 217 -13.31 -8.75 -14.81
N ASP A 218 -13.74 -8.32 -13.62
CA ASP A 218 -14.90 -7.45 -13.44
C ASP A 218 -14.44 -5.98 -13.32
N PRO A 219 -14.74 -5.11 -14.30
CA PRO A 219 -14.29 -3.72 -14.28
C PRO A 219 -14.81 -2.93 -13.06
N LEU A 220 -15.98 -3.29 -12.52
CA LEU A 220 -16.55 -2.60 -11.36
C LEU A 220 -15.84 -3.00 -10.07
N ARG A 221 -15.53 -4.30 -9.92
CA ARG A 221 -14.75 -4.81 -8.78
C ARG A 221 -13.33 -4.25 -8.79
N LEU A 222 -12.70 -4.21 -9.96
CA LEU A 222 -11.38 -3.62 -10.13
C LEU A 222 -11.41 -2.11 -9.84
N GLY A 223 -12.36 -1.37 -10.42
CA GLY A 223 -12.49 0.07 -10.23
C GLY A 223 -12.76 0.49 -8.78
N VAL A 224 -13.63 -0.23 -8.06
CA VAL A 224 -13.90 0.08 -6.64
C VAL A 224 -12.68 -0.21 -5.76
N THR A 225 -11.92 -1.27 -6.06
CA THR A 225 -10.71 -1.64 -5.32
C THR A 225 -9.63 -0.56 -5.48
N ILE A 226 -9.37 -0.16 -6.73
CA ILE A 226 -8.44 0.92 -7.06
C ILE A 226 -8.86 2.23 -6.40
N PHE A 227 -10.11 2.66 -6.59
CA PHE A 227 -10.60 3.91 -6.01
C PHE A 227 -10.54 3.89 -4.48
N TYR A 228 -10.90 2.78 -3.84
CA TYR A 228 -10.83 2.66 -2.38
C TYR A 228 -9.39 2.73 -1.87
N GLN A 229 -8.44 2.06 -2.52
CA GLN A 229 -7.05 2.12 -2.13
C GLN A 229 -6.50 3.55 -2.26
N ASN A 230 -6.77 4.21 -3.38
CA ASN A 230 -6.26 5.55 -3.65
C ASN A 230 -6.94 6.64 -2.81
N PHE A 231 -8.28 6.64 -2.78
CA PHE A 231 -9.03 7.66 -2.06
C PHE A 231 -9.22 7.30 -0.58
N GLY A 232 -9.78 6.11 -0.31
CA GLY A 232 -10.17 5.67 1.03
C GLY A 232 -8.99 5.42 1.97
N VAL A 233 -7.88 4.88 1.46
CA VAL A 233 -6.69 4.58 2.27
C VAL A 233 -5.69 5.74 2.19
N VAL A 234 -5.12 5.99 1.01
CA VAL A 234 -3.99 6.95 0.88
C VAL A 234 -4.45 8.40 1.08
N THR A 235 -5.45 8.83 0.32
CA THR A 235 -5.86 10.25 0.30
C THR A 235 -6.49 10.69 1.62
N LEU A 236 -7.36 9.86 2.21
CA LEU A 236 -7.96 10.18 3.51
C LEU A 236 -6.92 10.21 4.63
N LEU A 237 -5.94 9.30 4.63
CA LEU A 237 -4.84 9.36 5.60
C LEU A 237 -4.08 10.70 5.51
N LEU A 238 -3.67 11.10 4.30
CA LEU A 238 -3.00 12.38 4.08
C LEU A 238 -3.86 13.58 4.47
N PHE A 239 -5.17 13.50 4.21
CA PHE A 239 -6.12 14.53 4.63
C PHE A 239 -6.20 14.65 6.15
N TRP A 240 -6.32 13.55 6.88
CA TRP A 240 -6.37 13.55 8.34
C TRP A 240 -5.06 14.06 8.96
N LEU A 241 -3.91 13.65 8.43
CA LEU A 241 -2.61 14.19 8.83
C LEU A 241 -2.50 15.69 8.54
N GLY A 242 -3.02 16.13 7.39
CA GLY A 242 -3.11 17.54 7.02
C GLY A 242 -3.99 18.35 7.96
N LEU A 243 -5.14 17.81 8.38
CA LEU A 243 -6.06 18.44 9.33
C LEU A 243 -5.48 18.57 10.73
N LEU A 244 -4.80 17.52 11.21
CA LEU A 244 -4.32 17.48 12.60
C LEU A 244 -3.15 18.44 12.83
N PHE A 245 -2.26 18.63 11.85
CA PHE A 245 -1.03 19.39 12.10
C PHE A 245 -0.38 20.14 10.92
N GLY A 246 -0.86 20.03 9.68
CA GLY A 246 -0.28 20.74 8.51
C GLY A 246 1.18 20.34 8.18
N VAL A 247 2.16 20.77 8.99
CA VAL A 247 3.61 20.49 8.84
C VAL A 247 3.93 18.99 8.89
N PRO A 248 3.40 18.19 9.82
CA PRO A 248 3.63 16.73 9.84
C PRO A 248 3.16 16.02 8.58
N ALA A 249 2.16 16.56 7.87
CA ALA A 249 1.76 15.98 6.58
C ALA A 249 2.91 16.01 5.56
N TYR A 250 3.73 17.08 5.54
CA TYR A 250 4.90 17.14 4.66
C TYR A 250 6.03 16.22 5.12
N ILE A 251 6.27 16.16 6.43
CA ILE A 251 7.32 15.31 7.03
C ILE A 251 7.04 13.84 6.79
N LEU A 252 5.78 13.43 6.80
CA LEU A 252 5.36 12.04 6.55
C LEU A 252 5.19 11.75 5.06
N ALA A 253 4.65 12.70 4.29
CA ALA A 253 4.46 12.52 2.85
C ALA A 253 5.78 12.37 2.10
N PHE A 254 6.82 13.14 2.45
CA PHE A 254 8.11 13.07 1.75
C PHE A 254 8.73 11.66 1.75
N PRO A 255 9.00 11.03 2.90
CA PRO A 255 9.57 9.67 2.93
C PRO A 255 8.60 8.65 2.34
N GLN A 256 7.28 8.81 2.52
CA GLN A 256 6.28 7.93 1.92
C GLN A 256 6.35 7.96 0.39
N PHE A 257 6.37 9.15 -0.24
CA PHE A 257 6.42 9.24 -1.70
C PHE A 257 7.79 8.91 -2.28
N PHE A 258 8.87 9.16 -1.53
CA PHE A 258 10.19 8.63 -1.87
C PHE A 258 10.18 7.09 -1.90
N ALA A 259 9.68 6.45 -0.84
CA ALA A 259 9.61 4.99 -0.76
C ALA A 259 8.71 4.40 -1.87
N ASN A 260 7.57 5.03 -2.14
CA ASN A 260 6.66 4.62 -3.22
C ASN A 260 7.28 4.77 -4.61
N GLY A 261 8.31 5.61 -4.79
CA GLY A 261 9.02 5.77 -6.06
C GLY A 261 10.02 4.65 -6.35
N LEU A 262 10.60 4.04 -5.31
CA LEU A 262 11.65 3.00 -5.45
C LEU A 262 11.24 1.86 -6.40
N PRO A 263 10.05 1.24 -6.27
CA PRO A 263 9.71 0.09 -7.09
C PRO A 263 9.53 0.44 -8.57
N PHE A 264 9.12 1.67 -8.90
CA PHE A 264 9.03 2.14 -10.28
C PHE A 264 10.39 2.29 -10.95
N GLY A 265 11.47 2.53 -10.19
CA GLY A 265 12.83 2.56 -10.71
C GLY A 265 13.34 1.18 -11.12
N VAL A 266 12.98 0.16 -10.35
CA VAL A 266 13.33 -1.25 -10.59
C VAL A 266 12.55 -1.82 -11.78
N LEU A 267 11.27 -1.48 -11.90
CA LEU A 267 10.37 -2.07 -12.90
C LEU A 267 10.39 -1.38 -14.28
N TYR A 268 11.31 -0.44 -14.51
CA TYR A 268 11.33 0.39 -15.72
C TYR A 268 11.48 -0.42 -17.02
N ASP A 269 12.20 -1.55 -16.99
CA ASP A 269 12.50 -2.37 -18.17
C ASP A 269 11.40 -3.37 -18.55
N VAL A 270 10.33 -3.49 -17.77
CA VAL A 270 9.34 -4.58 -17.91
C VAL A 270 8.12 -4.20 -18.77
N THR A 271 7.95 -2.91 -19.13
CA THR A 271 6.72 -2.44 -19.79
C THR A 271 6.95 -1.84 -21.19
N GLY A 272 6.12 -2.23 -22.17
CA GLY A 272 6.18 -1.67 -23.52
C GLY A 272 5.86 -0.15 -23.56
N PRO A 273 6.26 0.58 -24.61
CA PRO A 273 6.22 2.05 -24.63
C PRO A 273 4.82 2.66 -24.47
N VAL A 274 3.77 1.96 -24.93
CA VAL A 274 2.37 2.39 -24.77
C VAL A 274 1.88 2.19 -23.34
N ALA A 275 2.18 1.04 -22.74
CA ALA A 275 1.87 0.76 -21.34
C ALA A 275 2.59 1.74 -20.41
N LEU A 276 3.88 2.00 -20.68
CA LEU A 276 4.68 2.98 -19.95
C LEU A 276 4.05 4.38 -19.99
N LEU A 277 3.62 4.85 -21.16
CA LEU A 277 2.97 6.15 -21.28
C LEU A 277 1.66 6.21 -20.49
N GLY A 278 0.86 5.13 -20.56
CA GLY A 278 -0.37 5.02 -19.81
C GLY A 278 -0.13 5.08 -18.30
N THR A 279 0.83 4.28 -17.81
CA THR A 279 1.23 4.26 -16.40
C THR A 279 1.76 5.62 -15.95
N VAL A 280 2.59 6.30 -16.75
CA VAL A 280 3.07 7.66 -16.42
C VAL A 280 1.91 8.64 -16.28
N LEU A 281 0.92 8.59 -17.17
CA LEU A 281 -0.25 9.47 -17.07
C LEU A 281 -1.06 9.18 -15.80
N LEU A 282 -1.27 7.90 -15.48
CA LEU A 282 -1.95 7.48 -14.25
C LEU A 282 -1.21 8.00 -13.00
N ILE A 283 0.11 7.79 -12.93
CA ILE A 283 0.96 8.29 -11.84
C ILE A 283 0.80 9.81 -11.67
N VAL A 284 0.81 10.56 -12.77
CA VAL A 284 0.64 12.03 -12.70
C VAL A 284 -0.75 12.40 -12.16
N ILE A 285 -1.81 11.68 -12.54
CA ILE A 285 -3.17 11.93 -12.02
C ILE A 285 -3.21 11.66 -10.52
N GLU A 286 -2.73 10.50 -10.09
CA GLU A 286 -2.79 10.04 -8.70
C GLU A 286 -1.92 10.88 -7.77
N LEU A 287 -0.64 11.08 -8.12
CA LEU A 287 0.27 11.88 -7.32
C LEU A 287 -0.20 13.33 -7.22
N THR A 288 -0.72 13.92 -8.32
CA THR A 288 -1.31 15.26 -8.26
C THR A 288 -2.48 15.32 -7.27
N ALA A 289 -3.34 14.31 -7.26
CA ALA A 289 -4.46 14.25 -6.33
C ALA A 289 -3.98 14.23 -4.87
N TYR A 290 -3.00 13.38 -4.54
CA TYR A 290 -2.46 13.31 -3.18
C TYR A 290 -1.75 14.60 -2.77
N PHE A 291 -0.94 15.17 -3.66
CA PHE A 291 -0.16 16.37 -3.36
C PHE A 291 -1.05 17.59 -3.19
N LEU A 292 -2.20 17.65 -3.88
CA LEU A 292 -3.22 18.67 -3.63
C LEU A 292 -3.78 18.57 -2.20
N VAL A 293 -3.97 17.36 -1.67
CA VAL A 293 -4.43 17.17 -0.28
C VAL A 293 -3.38 17.63 0.72
N VAL A 294 -2.12 17.27 0.52
CA VAL A 294 -1.00 17.77 1.36
C VAL A 294 -0.89 19.30 1.26
N ALA A 295 -1.05 19.87 0.06
CA ALA A 295 -1.12 21.30 -0.14
C ALA A 295 -2.30 21.93 0.61
N GLY A 296 -3.47 21.27 0.64
CA GLY A 296 -4.63 21.66 1.42
C GLY A 296 -4.32 21.81 2.92
N GLY A 297 -3.61 20.85 3.53
CA GLY A 297 -3.13 20.96 4.91
C GLY A 297 -2.17 22.16 5.10
N GLY A 298 -1.32 22.43 4.12
CA GLY A 298 -0.49 23.64 4.09
C GLY A 298 -1.30 24.93 3.99
N MET A 299 -2.33 24.97 3.15
CA MET A 299 -3.25 26.11 3.03
C MET A 299 -4.00 26.36 4.34
N LEU A 300 -4.41 25.29 5.04
CA LEU A 300 -5.03 25.37 6.35
C LEU A 300 -4.12 26.09 7.34
N LEU A 301 -2.88 25.59 7.46
CA LEU A 301 -1.89 26.17 8.36
C LEU A 301 -1.60 27.63 8.03
N VAL A 302 -1.31 27.94 6.77
CA VAL A 302 -1.02 29.32 6.34
C VAL A 302 -2.19 30.26 6.59
N THR A 303 -3.43 29.80 6.39
CA THR A 303 -4.63 30.60 6.63
C THR A 303 -4.77 30.91 8.12
N ILE A 304 -4.63 29.91 8.99
CA ILE A 304 -4.74 30.09 10.45
C ILE A 304 -3.59 30.96 10.99
N VAL A 305 -2.35 30.73 10.54
CA VAL A 305 -1.19 31.53 10.98
C VAL A 305 -1.34 33.00 10.59
N ARG A 306 -1.90 33.30 9.41
CA ARG A 306 -2.04 34.68 8.92
C ARG A 306 -3.26 35.41 9.45
N GLN A 307 -4.37 34.69 9.66
CA GLN A 307 -5.68 35.30 9.96
C GLN A 307 -6.22 34.93 11.35
N GLY A 308 -5.48 34.12 12.11
CA GLY A 308 -5.88 33.61 13.42
C GLY A 308 -6.88 32.46 13.36
N PHE A 309 -7.18 31.88 14.54
CA PHE A 309 -8.10 30.75 14.68
C PHE A 309 -9.55 31.07 14.27
N GLY A 310 -9.95 32.34 14.27
CA GLY A 310 -11.26 32.75 13.74
C GLY A 310 -11.46 32.41 12.26
N ALA A 311 -10.38 32.23 11.50
CA ALA A 311 -10.40 31.82 10.10
C ALA A 311 -10.43 30.29 9.90
N PHE A 312 -10.53 29.50 10.97
CA PHE A 312 -10.56 28.03 10.89
C PHE A 312 -11.65 27.49 9.93
N PRO A 313 -12.90 28.02 9.91
CA PRO A 313 -13.90 27.55 8.95
C PRO A 313 -13.49 27.76 7.48
N LEU A 314 -12.82 28.88 7.19
CA LEU A 314 -12.29 29.17 5.85
C LEU A 314 -11.14 28.23 5.50
N ALA A 315 -10.22 28.01 6.45
CA ALA A 315 -9.09 27.10 6.31
C ALA A 315 -9.55 25.66 6.05
N LEU A 316 -10.56 25.19 6.78
CA LEU A 316 -11.19 23.89 6.58
C LEU A 316 -11.85 23.80 5.21
N ARG A 317 -12.59 24.83 4.78
CA ARG A 317 -13.22 24.88 3.46
C ARG A 317 -12.20 24.76 2.32
N LYS A 318 -11.04 25.43 2.45
CA LYS A 318 -9.92 25.31 1.48
C LYS A 318 -9.41 23.86 1.40
N THR A 319 -9.23 23.22 2.55
CA THR A 319 -8.75 21.83 2.65
C THR A 319 -9.75 20.83 2.05
N LEU A 320 -11.03 20.96 2.39
CA LEU A 320 -12.10 20.13 1.84
C LEU A 320 -12.25 20.31 0.32
N ALA A 321 -12.02 21.50 -0.20
CA ALA A 321 -12.01 21.73 -1.64
C ALA A 321 -10.88 20.94 -2.32
N MET A 322 -9.68 20.88 -1.73
CA MET A 322 -8.57 20.07 -2.27
C MET A 322 -8.89 18.58 -2.22
N LEU A 323 -9.46 18.09 -1.11
CA LEU A 323 -9.93 16.70 -0.99
C LEU A 323 -10.98 16.38 -2.08
N THR A 324 -11.88 17.31 -2.37
CA THR A 324 -12.91 17.14 -3.40
C THR A 324 -12.29 17.06 -4.80
N ILE A 325 -11.34 17.93 -5.12
CA ILE A 325 -10.60 17.86 -6.40
C ILE A 325 -9.88 16.52 -6.51
N ALA A 326 -9.18 16.10 -5.46
CA ALA A 326 -8.47 14.83 -5.40
C ALA A 326 -9.42 13.64 -5.62
N GLY A 327 -10.58 13.62 -4.96
CA GLY A 327 -11.59 12.58 -5.15
C GLY A 327 -12.10 12.47 -6.59
N VAL A 328 -12.31 13.60 -7.27
CA VAL A 328 -12.72 13.60 -8.69
C VAL A 328 -11.59 13.10 -9.59
N LEU A 329 -10.34 13.51 -9.34
CA LEU A 329 -9.18 13.06 -10.10
C LEU A 329 -8.95 11.55 -9.93
N LEU A 330 -9.04 11.03 -8.71
CA LEU A 330 -8.83 9.61 -8.42
C LEU A 330 -9.98 8.74 -8.91
N LEU A 331 -11.21 9.28 -8.95
CA LEU A 331 -12.33 8.57 -9.57
C LEU A 331 -12.12 8.42 -11.09
N ALA A 332 -11.61 9.47 -11.74
CA ALA A 332 -11.22 9.40 -13.14
C ALA A 332 -10.00 8.48 -13.35
N GLY A 333 -9.01 8.55 -12.45
CA GLY A 333 -7.84 7.69 -12.43
C GLY A 333 -8.21 6.21 -12.32
N ALA A 334 -9.15 5.86 -11.44
CA ALA A 334 -9.60 4.48 -11.27
C ALA A 334 -10.22 3.91 -12.56
N TRP A 335 -11.08 4.67 -13.24
CA TRP A 335 -11.63 4.24 -14.53
C TRP A 335 -10.57 4.18 -15.63
N TYR A 336 -9.59 5.08 -15.60
CA TYR A 336 -8.48 5.08 -16.53
C TYR A 336 -7.58 3.86 -16.34
N GLU A 337 -7.25 3.50 -15.10
CA GLU A 337 -6.47 2.31 -14.77
C GLU A 337 -7.20 1.01 -15.14
N VAL A 338 -8.51 0.92 -14.84
CA VAL A 338 -9.34 -0.21 -15.30
C VAL A 338 -9.26 -0.35 -16.82
N ALA A 339 -9.35 0.75 -17.57
CA ALA A 339 -9.26 0.73 -19.02
C ALA A 339 -7.86 0.31 -19.50
N LEU A 340 -6.79 0.81 -18.86
CA LEU A 340 -5.42 0.41 -19.18
C LEU A 340 -5.20 -1.09 -18.96
N ILE A 341 -5.69 -1.64 -17.85
CA ILE A 341 -5.52 -3.05 -17.49
C ILE A 341 -6.34 -3.98 -18.41
N LEU A 342 -7.56 -3.58 -18.79
CA LEU A 342 -8.45 -4.43 -19.59
C LEU A 342 -8.20 -4.33 -21.10
N LEU A 343 -7.60 -3.25 -21.58
CA LEU A 343 -7.36 -2.99 -23.01
C LEU A 343 -5.88 -3.13 -23.43
N GLY A 344 -4.95 -3.10 -22.48
CA GLY A 344 -3.51 -3.28 -22.69
C GLY A 344 -3.10 -4.74 -22.55
#